data_AF-A0A327HSQ1-F1
#
_entry.id   AF-A0A327HSQ1-F1
#
_cell.length_a   1.000
_cell.length_b   1.000
_cell.length_c   1.000
_cell.angle_alpha   90.00
_cell.angle_beta   90.00
_cell.angle_gamma   90.00
#
_symmetry.space_group_name_H-M   'P 1'
#
loop_
_entity.id
_entity.type
_entity.pdbx_description
1 polymer ?
#
loop_
_entity_poly.entity_id
_entity_poly.type
_entity_poly.pdbx_seq_one_letter_code
_entity_poly.pdbx_strand_id
1 'polypeptide(L)'
;VPDRMFKIAACEETDHEFCWVYCHHHDGPFFPNEDEISEVKWFSPEELENSPLHDSSVFSPAFSLIWRMLMRNSESDSSMQI
;
A
#
# COMPACT_ATOMS: atom_id res chain seq x y z
N VAL A 1 8.17 -16.28 0.51
CA VAL A 1 7.51 -15.79 1.76
C VAL A 1 7.50 -14.29 1.68
N PRO A 2 6.39 -13.59 1.96
CA PRO A 2 6.33 -12.13 1.87
C PRO A 2 7.17 -11.47 2.98
N ASP A 3 7.76 -10.32 2.67
CA ASP A 3 8.58 -9.54 3.59
C ASP A 3 7.68 -8.76 4.55
N ARG A 4 7.92 -8.87 5.85
CA ARG A 4 7.16 -8.16 6.88
C ARG A 4 7.75 -6.76 7.07
N MET A 5 6.99 -5.73 6.74
CA MET A 5 7.48 -4.36 6.73
C MET A 5 7.34 -3.70 8.12
N PHE A 6 6.09 -3.51 8.59
CA PHE A 6 5.81 -2.87 9.87
C PHE A 6 4.37 -3.20 10.33
N LYS A 7 4.06 -2.82 11.57
CA LYS A 7 2.72 -2.95 12.17
C LYS A 7 2.10 -1.57 12.38
N ILE A 8 0.83 -1.44 12.05
CA ILE A 8 0.00 -0.27 12.31
C ILE A 8 -0.86 -0.57 13.55
N ALA A 9 -0.88 0.36 14.50
CA ALA A 9 -1.79 0.28 15.64
C ALA A 9 -3.22 0.61 15.19
N ALA A 10 -4.23 0.06 15.88
CA ALA A 10 -5.63 0.33 15.54
C ALA A 10 -5.96 1.82 15.49
N CYS A 11 -6.43 2.29 14.35
CA CYS A 11 -6.89 3.66 14.12
C CYS A 11 -8.09 3.69 13.17
N GLU A 12 -8.70 4.87 13.00
CA GLU A 12 -9.89 5.07 12.18
C GLU A 12 -9.67 4.67 10.72
N GLU A 13 -8.53 4.99 10.14
CA GLU A 13 -8.20 4.65 8.75
C GLU A 13 -8.12 3.13 8.50
N THR A 14 -7.89 2.36 9.56
CA THR A 14 -7.85 0.88 9.53
C THR A 14 -9.13 0.26 10.11
N ASP A 15 -10.23 1.01 10.20
CA ASP A 15 -11.48 0.58 10.83
C ASP A 15 -11.30 0.00 12.25
N HIS A 16 -10.37 0.59 13.00
CA HIS A 16 -9.94 0.17 14.34
C HIS A 16 -9.30 -1.22 14.44
N GLU A 17 -8.66 -1.70 13.36
CA GLU A 17 -7.93 -2.97 13.33
C GLU A 17 -6.41 -2.81 13.51
N PHE A 18 -5.76 -3.79 14.15
CA PHE A 18 -4.29 -3.87 14.16
C PHE A 18 -3.79 -4.56 12.89
N CYS A 19 -3.18 -3.81 11.98
CA CYS A 19 -2.74 -4.34 10.69
C CYS A 19 -1.24 -4.62 10.64
N TRP A 20 -0.85 -5.77 10.09
CA TRP A 20 0.53 -6.02 9.65
C TRP A 20 0.64 -5.72 8.15
N VAL A 21 1.66 -4.95 7.76
CA VAL A 21 1.96 -4.66 6.35
C VAL A 21 3.03 -5.62 5.85
N TYR A 22 2.77 -6.23 4.70
CA TYR A 22 3.68 -7.15 4.03
C TYR A 22 3.95 -6.68 2.59
N CYS A 23 5.15 -6.93 2.09
CA CYS A 23 5.54 -6.69 0.70
C CYS A 23 5.89 -8.01 0.00
N HIS A 24 5.56 -8.13 -1.28
CA HIS A 24 5.90 -9.32 -2.07
C HIS A 24 6.07 -8.98 -3.55
N HIS A 25 6.96 -9.71 -4.22
CA HIS A 25 7.20 -9.62 -5.65
C HIS A 25 6.87 -10.96 -6.31
N HIS A 26 6.12 -10.91 -7.41
CA HIS A 26 5.72 -12.06 -8.19
C HIS A 26 5.48 -11.63 -9.64
N ASP A 27 5.97 -12.39 -10.62
CA ASP A 27 5.87 -12.04 -12.06
C ASP A 27 4.60 -12.55 -12.73
N GLY A 28 3.72 -13.20 -11.97
CA GLY A 28 2.48 -13.79 -12.44
C GLY A 28 2.64 -15.23 -12.93
N PRO A 29 1.61 -15.80 -13.59
CA PRO A 29 0.33 -15.17 -13.91
C PRO A 29 -0.52 -14.89 -12.66
N PHE A 30 -1.43 -13.91 -12.77
CA PHE A 30 -2.41 -13.58 -11.73
C PHE A 30 -3.80 -14.05 -12.16
N PHE A 31 -4.52 -14.67 -11.24
CA PHE A 31 -5.89 -15.14 -11.45
C PHE A 31 -6.78 -14.55 -10.33
N PRO A 32 -7.26 -13.30 -10.48
CA PRO A 32 -8.13 -12.68 -9.48
C PRO A 32 -9.46 -13.43 -9.38
N ASN A 33 -10.00 -13.54 -8.16
CA ASN A 33 -11.35 -14.05 -7.96
C ASN A 33 -12.36 -12.94 -8.29
N GLU A 34 -13.18 -13.14 -9.34
CA GLU A 34 -14.13 -12.14 -9.82
C GLU A 34 -15.24 -11.80 -8.82
N ASP A 35 -15.52 -12.69 -7.85
CA ASP A 35 -16.48 -12.41 -6.77
C ASP A 35 -15.97 -11.34 -5.78
N GLU A 36 -14.65 -11.15 -5.69
CA GLU A 36 -13.99 -10.26 -4.71
C GLU A 36 -13.28 -9.08 -5.38
N ILE A 37 -12.81 -9.24 -6.63
CA ILE A 37 -11.97 -8.27 -7.32
C ILE A 37 -12.57 -7.96 -8.70
N SER A 38 -13.00 -6.72 -8.89
CA SER A 38 -13.57 -6.24 -10.15
C SER A 38 -12.54 -5.82 -11.19
N GLU A 39 -11.35 -5.37 -10.75
CA GLU A 39 -10.28 -4.88 -11.63
C GLU A 39 -8.90 -5.07 -10.99
N VAL A 40 -7.89 -5.32 -11.82
CA VAL A 40 -6.47 -5.28 -11.43
C VAL A 40 -5.75 -4.30 -12.35
N LYS A 41 -5.04 -3.34 -11.75
CA LYS A 41 -4.27 -2.33 -12.48
C LYS A 41 -2.89 -2.16 -11.86
N TRP A 42 -1.90 -1.93 -12.72
CA TRP A 42 -0.55 -1.54 -12.34
C TRP A 42 -0.44 -0.03 -12.26
N PHE A 43 0.27 0.45 -11.25
CA PHE A 43 0.56 1.87 -11.07
C PHE A 43 2.06 2.07 -10.87
N SER A 44 2.61 3.12 -11.45
CA SER A 44 3.90 3.65 -11.05
C SER A 44 3.76 4.44 -9.73
N PRO A 45 4.86 4.62 -8.97
CA PRO A 45 4.83 5.50 -7.80
C PRO A 45 4.37 6.92 -8.12
N GLU A 46 4.82 7.49 -9.25
CA GLU A 46 4.42 8.83 -9.72
C GLU A 46 2.92 8.91 -10.05
N GLU A 47 2.34 7.85 -10.63
CA GLU A 47 0.90 7.80 -10.88
C GLU A 47 0.11 7.82 -9.57
N LEU A 48 0.57 7.11 -8.54
CA LEU A 48 -0.08 7.11 -7.22
C LEU A 48 0.12 8.44 -6.48
N GLU A 49 1.29 9.06 -6.54
CA GLU A 49 1.55 10.37 -5.94
C GLU A 49 0.66 11.48 -6.51
N ASN A 50 0.40 11.43 -7.83
CA ASN A 50 -0.48 12.38 -8.50
C ASN A 50 -1.96 11.97 -8.45
N SER A 51 -2.29 10.81 -7.89
CA SER A 51 -3.67 10.33 -7.75
C SER A 51 -4.37 10.94 -6.53
N PRO A 52 -5.71 10.92 -6.49
CA PRO A 52 -6.46 11.43 -5.33
C PRO A 52 -6.42 10.41 -4.16
N LEU A 53 -5.23 10.09 -3.63
CA LEU A 53 -5.07 9.16 -2.50
C LEU A 53 -5.92 9.54 -1.28
N HIS A 54 -6.25 10.82 -1.11
CA HIS A 54 -7.11 11.27 -0.01
C HIS A 54 -8.60 11.04 -0.23
N ASP A 55 -9.01 10.72 -1.46
CA ASP A 55 -10.41 10.46 -1.79
C ASP A 55 -10.78 9.01 -1.45
N SER A 56 -11.52 8.84 -0.35
CA SER A 56 -12.00 7.55 0.14
C SER A 56 -12.95 6.83 -0.81
N SER A 57 -13.51 7.52 -1.81
CA SER A 57 -14.35 6.89 -2.83
C SER A 57 -13.56 6.17 -3.92
N VAL A 58 -12.25 6.48 -4.02
CA VAL A 58 -11.32 5.89 -5.00
C VAL A 58 -10.37 4.91 -4.32
N PHE A 59 -9.79 5.29 -3.19
CA PHE A 59 -8.86 4.47 -2.42
C PHE A 59 -9.35 4.26 -1.00
N SER A 60 -9.15 3.06 -0.44
CA SER A 60 -9.49 2.86 0.97
C SER A 60 -8.60 3.73 1.87
N PRO A 61 -9.12 4.26 2.99
CA PRO A 61 -8.32 5.04 3.95
C PRO A 61 -7.08 4.28 4.42
N ALA A 62 -7.19 2.96 4.64
CA ALA A 62 -6.08 2.09 5.02
C ALA A 62 -4.97 2.07 3.97
N PHE A 63 -5.32 1.91 2.69
CA PHE A 63 -4.34 1.93 1.60
C PHE A 63 -3.57 3.26 1.57
N SER A 64 -4.29 4.38 1.63
CA SER A 64 -3.70 5.70 1.58
C SER A 64 -2.81 6.01 2.79
N LEU A 65 -3.15 5.50 3.98
CA LEU A 65 -2.27 5.54 5.15
C LEU A 65 -0.99 4.73 4.92
N ILE A 66 -1.12 3.46 4.48
CA ILE A 66 0.01 2.56 4.23
C ILE A 66 0.96 3.15 3.19
N TRP A 67 0.43 3.68 2.08
CA TRP A 67 1.24 4.29 1.03
C TRP A 67 2.08 5.47 1.55
N ARG A 68 1.46 6.39 2.30
CA ARG A 68 2.17 7.52 2.92
C ARG A 68 3.28 7.07 3.88
N MET A 69 3.05 6.00 4.64
CA MET A 69 4.04 5.44 5.55
C MET A 69 5.21 4.77 4.78
N LEU A 70 4.92 4.08 3.68
CA LEU A 70 5.95 3.48 2.81
C LEU A 70 6.85 4.55 2.19
N MET A 71 6.26 5.60 1.62
CA MET A 71 7.04 6.67 0.96
C MET A 71 7.93 7.45 1.93
N ARG A 72 7.46 7.71 3.16
CA ARG A 72 8.28 8.35 4.19
C ARG A 72 9.49 7.50 4.61
N ASN A 73 9.33 6.18 4.61
CA ASN A 73 10.42 5.27 4.97
C ASN A 73 11.45 5.12 3.83
N SER A 74 11.04 5.23 2.56
CA SER A 74 12.01 5.22 1.44
C SER A 74 12.90 6.46 1.38
N GLU A 75 12.43 7.61 1.86
CA GLU A 75 13.25 8.83 1.97
C GLU A 75 14.35 8.72 3.03
N SER A 76 14.10 7.93 4.09
CA SER A 76 15.05 7.71 5.18
C SER A 76 16.13 6.66 4.84
N ASP A 77 15.87 5.76 3.89
CA ASP A 77 16.87 4.82 3.38
C ASP A 77 17.77 5.46 2.29
N SER A 78 17.28 6.49 1.59
CA SER A 78 18.04 7.20 0.56
C SER A 78 19.11 8.16 1.12
N SER A 79 19.10 8.43 2.43
CA SER A 79 20.10 9.27 3.12
C SER A 79 21.31 8.49 3.65
N MET A 80 21.41 7.18 3.37
CA MET A 80 22.54 6.33 3.76
C MET A 80 23.46 5.94 2.58
N GLN A 81 23.56 6.80 1.56
CA GLN A 81 24.63 6.77 0.57
C GLN A 81 25.39 8.11 0.59
N ILE A 82 26.41 8.19 1.45
CA ILE A 82 27.56 9.11 1.32
C ILE A 82 28.81 8.26 1.17
#